data_AF-A0A946S2F8-F1
#
_entry.id   AF-A0A946S2F8-F1
#
_cell.length_a   1.000
_cell.length_b   1.000
_cell.length_c   1.000
_cell.angle_alpha   90.00
_cell.angle_beta   90.00
_cell.angle_gamma   90.00
#
_symmetry.space_group_name_H-M   'P 1'
#
loop_
_entity.id
_entity.type
_entity.pdbx_description
1 polymer ?
#
loop_
_entity_poly.entity_id
_entity_poly.type
_entity_poly.pdbx_seq_one_letter_code
_entity_poly.pdbx_strand_id
1 'polypeptide(L)' 'MDIQEHEKKFLEKLLEYRNADPESYWPFRLIQVYAGATGYDADKLAKKLTDEELIMYHEKAEDCIMITDKGAAILTGS' A
#
# COMPACT_ATOMS: atom_id res chain seq x y z
N MET A 1 16.72 3.36 0.68
CA MET A 1 15.68 2.59 1.39
C MET A 1 15.71 1.19 0.81
N ASP A 2 15.76 0.17 1.67
CA ASP A 2 15.64 -1.24 1.26
C ASP A 2 14.19 -1.69 1.52
N ILE A 3 13.42 -1.90 0.45
CA ILE A 3 12.06 -2.43 0.55
C ILE A 3 12.10 -3.97 0.55
N GLN A 4 11.38 -4.61 1.47
CA GLN A 4 11.31 -6.07 1.55
C GLN A 4 10.36 -6.63 0.48
N GLU A 5 10.52 -7.91 0.12
CA GLU A 5 9.72 -8.54 -0.94
C GLU A 5 8.20 -8.49 -0.68
N HIS A 6 7.76 -8.69 0.56
CA HIS A 6 6.35 -8.65 0.91
C HIS A 6 5.77 -7.22 0.84
N GLU A 7 6.57 -6.21 1.20
CA GLU A 7 6.20 -4.80 1.09
C GLU A 7 6.07 -4.41 -0.39
N LYS A 8 7.03 -4.87 -1.20
CA LYS A 8 6.99 -4.68 -2.66
C LYS A 8 5.73 -5.28 -3.26
N LYS A 9 5.42 -6.54 -2.97
CA LYS A 9 4.21 -7.23 -3.46
C LYS A 9 2.92 -6.53 -3.00
N PHE A 10 2.90 -5.98 -1.79
CA PHE A 10 1.77 -5.20 -1.32
C PHE A 10 1.59 -3.88 -2.10
N LEU A 11 2.68 -3.13 -2.31
CA LEU A 11 2.65 -1.92 -3.12
C LEU A 11 2.29 -2.23 -4.58
N GLU A 12 2.80 -3.32 -5.16
CA GLU A 12 2.43 -3.79 -6.50
C GLU A 12 0.92 -4.01 -6.58
N LYS A 13 0.32 -4.61 -5.54
CA LYS A 13 -1.12 -4.80 -5.51
C LYS A 13 -1.88 -3.48 -5.47
N LEU A 14 -1.46 -2.54 -4.63
CA LEU A 14 -2.06 -1.20 -4.61
C LEU A 14 -1.92 -0.47 -5.96
N LEU A 15 -0.78 -0.64 -6.64
CA LEU A 15 -0.55 -0.06 -7.97
C LEU A 15 -1.46 -0.69 -9.03
N GLU A 16 -1.64 -2.01 -9.02
CA GLU A 16 -2.60 -2.68 -9.90
C GLU A 16 -4.02 -2.11 -9.72
N TYR A 17 -4.45 -1.90 -8.47
CA TYR A 17 -5.77 -1.31 -8.18
C TYR A 17 -5.89 0.13 -8.67
N ARG A 18 -4.90 0.98 -8.37
CA ARG A 18 -4.86 2.38 -8.85
C ARG A 18 -4.89 2.45 -10.38
N ASN A 19 -4.23 1.51 -11.06
CA ASN A 19 -4.20 1.46 -12.52
C ASN A 19 -5.51 0.94 -13.12
N ALA A 20 -6.22 0.05 -12.42
CA ALA A 20 -7.52 -0.45 -12.84
C ALA A 20 -8.62 0.62 -12.69
N ASP A 21 -8.55 1.41 -11.61
CA ASP A 21 -9.43 2.54 -11.36
C ASP A 21 -8.70 3.60 -10.48
N PRO A 22 -8.31 4.75 -11.06
CA PRO A 22 -7.60 5.81 -10.35
C PRO A 22 -8.40 6.45 -9.21
N GLU A 23 -9.74 6.34 -9.25
CA GLU A 23 -10.64 6.85 -8.22
C GLU A 23 -10.98 5.76 -7.18
N SER A 24 -10.56 4.51 -7.40
CA SER A 24 -10.73 3.42 -6.44
C SER A 24 -9.68 3.48 -5.33
N TYR A 25 -10.19 3.62 -4.11
CA TYR A 25 -9.44 3.54 -2.86
C TYR A 25 -9.60 2.15 -2.24
N TRP A 26 -8.53 1.66 -1.58
CA TRP A 26 -8.49 0.28 -1.11
C TRP A 26 -8.80 0.20 0.39
N PRO A 27 -9.82 -0.55 0.84
CA PRO A 27 -10.10 -0.68 2.26
C PRO A 27 -8.90 -1.24 3.03
N PHE A 28 -8.57 -0.63 4.17
CA PHE A 28 -7.49 -1.03 5.07
C PHE A 28 -7.64 -2.48 5.54
N ARG A 29 -8.86 -2.99 5.63
CA ARG A 29 -9.11 -4.40 5.91
C ARG A 29 -8.39 -5.34 4.93
N LEU A 30 -8.10 -4.90 3.71
CA LEU A 30 -7.35 -5.70 2.73
C LEU A 30 -5.85 -5.76 3.05
N ILE A 31 -5.25 -4.72 3.68
CA ILE A 31 -3.89 -4.86 4.23
C ILE A 31 -3.86 -5.88 5.36
N GLN A 32 -4.93 -5.99 6.16
CA GLN A 32 -5.03 -7.00 7.21
C GLN A 32 -5.08 -8.43 6.64
N VAL A 33 -5.81 -8.63 5.54
CA VAL A 33 -5.84 -9.93 4.83
C VAL A 33 -4.45 -10.26 4.27
N TYR A 34 -3.79 -9.28 3.64
CA TYR A 34 -2.46 -9.46 3.05
C TYR A 34 -1.39 -9.75 4.10
N ALA A 35 -1.36 -8.95 5.17
CA ALA A 35 -0.43 -9.11 6.29
C ALA A 35 -0.70 -10.42 7.04
N GLY A 36 -1.98 -10.77 7.27
CA GLY A 36 -2.36 -12.04 7.90
C GLY A 36 -1.93 -13.26 7.09
N ALA A 37 -2.03 -13.22 5.76
CA ALA A 37 -1.55 -14.28 4.87
C ALA A 37 -0.03 -14.43 4.86
N THR A 38 0.71 -13.38 5.20
CA THR A 38 2.17 -13.34 5.21
C THR A 38 2.77 -13.49 6.62
N GLY A 39 1.94 -13.55 7.66
CA GLY A 39 2.38 -13.60 9.06
C GLY A 39 2.88 -12.26 9.62
N TYR A 40 2.61 -11.16 8.91
CA TYR A 40 3.01 -9.81 9.32
C TYR A 40 1.87 -9.07 10.03
N ASP A 41 2.26 -8.08 10.82
CA ASP A 41 1.38 -7.16 11.51
C ASP A 41 0.95 -6.05 10.53
N ALA A 42 -0.34 -6.00 10.22
CA ALA A 42 -0.92 -5.08 9.24
C ALA A 42 -0.73 -3.62 9.62
N ASP A 43 -0.87 -3.30 10.91
CA ASP A 43 -0.71 -1.95 11.45
C ASP A 43 0.75 -1.51 11.36
N LYS A 44 1.70 -2.40 11.68
CA LYS A 44 3.13 -2.08 11.52
C LYS A 44 3.51 -1.90 10.06
N LEU A 45 2.99 -2.74 9.16
CA LEU A 45 3.23 -2.62 7.72
C LEU A 45 2.67 -1.30 7.19
N ALA A 46 1.40 -0.99 7.47
CA ALA A 46 0.78 0.25 7.05
C ALA A 46 1.49 1.47 7.62
N LYS A 47 1.84 1.45 8.91
CA LYS A 47 2.55 2.53 9.56
C LYS A 47 3.90 2.78 8.90
N LYS A 48 4.68 1.73 8.66
CA LYS A 48 5.98 1.86 7.98
C LYS A 48 5.82 2.46 6.58
N LEU A 49 4.92 1.91 5.77
CA LEU A 49 4.69 2.40 4.40
C LEU A 49 4.15 3.82 4.36
N THR A 50 3.38 4.23 5.38
CA THR A 50 2.88 5.61 5.53
C THR A 50 4.00 6.56 5.98
N ASP A 51 4.81 6.16 6.97
CA ASP A 51 5.96 6.93 7.46
C ASP A 51 7.02 7.14 6.35
N GLU A 52 7.13 6.18 5.42
CA GLU A 52 7.98 6.28 4.23
C GLU A 52 7.30 7.00 3.05
N GLU A 53 6.07 7.49 3.22
CA GLU A 53 5.25 8.20 2.23
C GLU A 53 4.96 7.38 0.97
N LEU A 54 4.90 6.05 1.07
CA LEU A 54 4.65 5.13 -0.04
C LEU A 54 3.17 4.86 -0.23
N ILE A 55 2.42 4.93 0.86
CA ILE A 55 0.97 4.89 0.88
C ILE A 55 0.44 6.07 1.69
N MET A 56 -0.84 6.38 1.52
CA MET A 56 -1.54 7.36 2.35
C MET A 56 -2.98 6.93 2.60
N TYR A 57 -3.54 7.41 3.71
CA TYR A 57 -4.96 7.25 4.02
C TYR A 57 -5.78 8.27 3.23
N HIS A 58 -6.93 7.83 2.72
CA HIS A 58 -7.83 8.66 1.93
C HIS A 58 -8.76 9.45 2.86
N GLU A 59 -8.73 10.79 2.81
CA GLU A 59 -9.49 11.66 3.73
C GLU A 59 -11.02 11.55 3.58
N LYS A 60 -11.52 11.13 2.42
CA LYS A 60 -12.97 11.06 2.13
C LYS A 60 -13.55 9.65 2.18
N ALA A 61 -12.71 8.63 2.22
CA ALA A 61 -13.13 7.24 2.23
C ALA A 61 -12.58 6.62 3.51
N GLU A 62 -13.47 6.48 4.50
CA GLU A 62 -13.10 5.97 5.82
C GLU A 62 -12.33 4.65 5.68
N ASP A 63 -11.23 4.55 6.42
CA ASP A 63 -10.35 3.40 6.44
C ASP A 63 -9.88 2.92 5.07
N CYS A 64 -9.68 3.81 4.10
CA CYS A 64 -9.10 3.44 2.81
C CYS A 64 -7.68 3.98 2.62
N ILE A 65 -6.86 3.21 1.91
CA ILE A 65 -5.47 3.53 1.58
C ILE A 65 -5.27 3.55 0.08
N MET A 66 -4.27 4.32 -0.35
CA MET A 66 -3.84 4.39 -1.75
C MET A 66 -2.31 4.45 -1.83
N ILE A 67 -1.76 3.96 -2.93
CA ILE A 67 -0.33 4.13 -3.23
C ILE A 67 -0.05 5.55 -3.71
N THR A 68 0.99 6.17 -3.17
CA THR A 68 1.46 7.48 -3.60
C THR A 68 2.29 7.37 -4.88
N ASP A 69 2.57 8.49 -5.53
CA ASP A 69 3.49 8.49 -6.68
C ASP A 69 4.90 8.07 -6.30
N LYS A 70 5.34 8.35 -5.07
CA LYS A 70 6.60 7.86 -4.51
C LYS A 70 6.60 6.34 -4.39
N GLY A 71 5.55 5.76 -3.81
CA GLY A 71 5.39 4.31 -3.71
C GLY A 71 5.42 3.63 -5.08
N ALA A 72 4.74 4.21 -6.07
CA ALA A 72 4.72 3.71 -7.44
C ALA A 72 6.10 3.81 -8.11
N ALA A 73 6.82 4.92 -7.96
CA ALA A 73 8.12 5.15 -8.57
C ALA A 73 9.18 4.11 -8.14
N ILE A 74 9.14 3.68 -6.87
CA ILE A 74 10.06 2.66 -6.33
C ILE A 74 9.83 1.29 -6.99
N LEU A 75 8.61 1.02 -7.44
CA LEU A 75 8.27 -0.22 -8.15
C LEU A 75 8.70 -0.18 -9.62
N THR A 76 8.65 1.00 -10.26
CA THR A 76 8.89 1.15 -11.70
C THR A 76 10.33 1.51 -12.07
N GLY A 77 11.20 1.83 -11.10
CA GLY A 77 12.64 1.98 -11.30
C GLY A 77 13.05 3.16 -12.19
N SER A 78 12.34 4.29 -12.09
CA SER A 78 12.72 5.55 -12.77
C SER A 78 13.82 6.31 -12.05
#